data_AF-A0A954RCQ5-F1
#
_entry.id   AF-A0A954RCQ5-F1
#
_cell.length_a   1.000
_cell.length_b   1.000
_cell.length_c   1.000
_cell.angle_alpha   90.00
_cell.angle_beta   90.00
_cell.angle_gamma   90.00
#
_symmetry.space_group_name_H-M   'P 1'
#
loop_
_entity.id
_entity.type
_entity.pdbx_description
1 polymer ?
#
loop_
_entity_poly.entity_id
_entity_poly.type
_entity_poly.pdbx_seq_one_letter_code
_entity_poly.pdbx_strand_id
1 'polypeptide(L)'
;MTINNQVRLETANEENMNNASVETRRKGAIARGVGVMTQVFADRAENAEIWDVEGRRYIDFAAGIAVVNTGHRHPKVIEAVKAQLDRFSHTCHQVVPY
;
A
#
# COMPACT_ATOMS: atom_id res chain seq x y z
N MET A 1 -15.86 -34.75 -14.40
CA MET A 1 -14.78 -35.60 -13.85
C MET A 1 -13.73 -34.65 -13.30
N THR A 2 -13.86 -34.30 -12.02
CA THR A 2 -12.81 -33.77 -11.12
C THR A 2 -11.53 -34.60 -11.37
N ILE A 3 -10.29 -34.11 -11.30
CA ILE A 3 -9.52 -33.71 -10.11
C ILE A 3 -8.15 -33.15 -10.57
N ASN A 4 -7.48 -32.45 -9.65
CA ASN A 4 -6.02 -32.25 -9.51
C ASN A 4 -5.45 -30.91 -10.04
N ASN A 5 -4.70 -30.12 -9.27
CA ASN A 5 -4.19 -30.29 -7.91
C ASN A 5 -3.63 -28.95 -7.43
N GLN A 6 -3.82 -28.68 -6.15
CA GLN A 6 -3.09 -27.71 -5.35
C GLN A 6 -1.59 -27.73 -5.66
N VAL A 7 -1.01 -26.63 -6.15
CA VAL A 7 0.34 -26.15 -5.78
C VAL A 7 0.40 -24.64 -6.07
N ARG A 8 0.06 -23.82 -5.08
CA ARG A 8 0.71 -22.52 -4.94
C ARG A 8 0.83 -22.24 -3.44
N LEU A 9 1.85 -22.89 -2.89
CA LEU A 9 2.69 -22.44 -1.80
C LEU A 9 1.93 -21.76 -0.65
N GLU A 10 1.59 -22.57 0.34
CA GLU A 10 1.45 -22.13 1.72
C GLU A 10 2.70 -21.33 2.10
N THR A 11 2.59 -20.01 2.07
CA THR A 11 3.58 -19.13 2.68
C THR A 11 3.45 -19.25 4.18
N ALA A 12 4.32 -20.05 4.78
CA ALA A 12 4.53 -20.17 6.22
C ALA A 12 5.03 -18.87 6.91
N ASN A 13 4.60 -17.69 6.45
CA ASN A 13 4.92 -16.37 7.01
C ASN A 13 3.68 -15.50 7.31
N GLU A 14 2.45 -16.02 7.15
CA GLU A 14 1.19 -15.36 7.51
C GLU A 14 0.77 -15.66 8.95
N GLU A 15 1.71 -15.72 9.90
CA GLU A 15 1.38 -15.70 11.33
C GLU A 15 0.86 -14.29 11.69
N ASN A 16 -0.43 -14.04 11.46
CA ASN A 16 -1.25 -12.93 11.98
C ASN A 16 -0.51 -11.59 12.15
N MET A 17 -0.02 -11.01 11.04
CA MET A 17 0.38 -9.59 11.02
C MET A 17 -0.80 -8.73 11.52
N ASN A 18 -0.60 -8.11 12.68
CA ASN A 18 -1.60 -7.26 13.32
C ASN A 18 -1.01 -5.87 13.59
N ASN A 19 -1.87 -4.89 13.86
CA ASN A 19 -1.44 -3.50 14.03
C ASN A 19 -0.39 -3.35 15.16
N ALA A 20 -0.49 -4.12 16.24
CA ALA A 20 0.45 -4.07 17.36
C ALA A 20 1.85 -4.61 17.00
N SER A 21 1.91 -5.68 16.21
CA SER A 21 3.16 -6.28 15.73
C SER A 21 3.91 -5.32 14.80
N VAL A 22 3.18 -4.62 13.91
CA VAL A 22 3.75 -3.62 13.00
C VAL A 22 4.22 -2.40 13.78
N GLU A 23 3.47 -1.95 14.80
CA GLU A 23 3.90 -0.83 15.66
C GLU A 23 5.18 -1.16 16.44
N THR A 24 5.31 -2.40 16.92
CA THR A 24 6.52 -2.85 17.62
C THR A 24 7.74 -2.77 16.71
N ARG A 25 7.60 -3.26 15.47
CA ARG A 25 8.65 -3.15 14.45
C ARG A 25 8.97 -1.69 14.13
N ARG A 26 7.95 -0.83 13.99
CA ARG A 26 8.11 0.60 13.71
C ARG A 26 8.95 1.29 14.78
N LYS A 27 8.66 1.04 16.07
CA LYS A 27 9.42 1.62 17.19
C LYS A 27 10.89 1.20 17.21
N GLY A 28 11.21 -0.01 16.76
CA GLY A 28 12.59 -0.49 16.67
C GLY A 28 13.36 0.02 15.45
N ALA A 29 12.67 0.45 14.38
CA ALA A 29 13.28 0.81 13.11
C ALA A 29 13.22 2.31 12.75
N ILE A 30 12.27 3.07 13.32
CA ILE A 30 12.04 4.48 12.99
C ILE A 30 12.43 5.38 14.17
N ALA A 31 13.13 6.48 13.86
CA ALA A 31 13.49 7.49 14.85
C ALA A 31 12.23 8.09 15.52
N ARG A 32 12.29 8.26 16.85
CA ARG A 32 11.18 8.77 17.68
C ARG A 32 10.62 10.13 17.21
N GLY A 33 11.43 10.95 16.53
CA GLY A 33 10.99 12.26 16.02
C GLY A 33 9.92 12.19 14.94
N VAL A 34 9.73 11.02 14.29
CA VAL A 34 8.67 10.82 13.30
C VAL A 34 7.41 10.32 14.01
N GLY A 35 6.55 11.27 14.39
CA GLY A 35 5.25 11.00 14.99
C GLY A 35 4.25 10.42 13.98
N VAL A 36 3.44 9.47 14.42
CA VAL A 36 2.30 8.92 13.67
C VAL A 36 1.03 9.14 14.48
N MET A 37 -0.04 9.60 13.82
CA MET A 37 -1.29 10.00 14.49
C MET A 37 -2.13 8.81 14.93
N THR A 38 -2.06 7.69 14.20
CA THR A 38 -2.86 6.50 14.43
C THR A 38 -1.96 5.28 14.65
N GLN A 39 -2.53 4.26 15.27
CA GLN A 39 -1.92 2.93 15.43
C GLN A 39 -2.55 1.93 14.45
N VAL A 40 -3.00 2.45 13.30
CA VAL A 40 -3.68 1.72 12.23
C VAL A 40 -2.73 1.69 11.04
N PHE A 41 -2.37 0.50 10.60
CA PHE A 41 -1.45 0.30 9.48
C PHE A 41 -2.24 -0.13 8.26
N ALA A 42 -2.22 0.69 7.21
CA ALA A 42 -2.97 0.44 5.98
C ALA A 42 -2.39 -0.76 5.21
N ASP A 43 -3.27 -1.67 4.79
CA ASP A 43 -2.99 -2.75 3.84
C ASP A 43 -3.38 -2.33 2.41
N ARG A 44 -4.60 -1.79 2.25
CA ARG A 44 -5.09 -1.26 0.98
C ARG A 44 -5.98 -0.03 1.18
N ALA A 45 -6.12 0.77 0.14
CA ALA A 45 -7.02 1.92 0.12
C ALA A 45 -7.63 2.12 -1.28
N GLU A 46 -8.89 2.50 -1.36
CA GLU A 46 -9.64 2.65 -2.61
C GLU A 46 -10.66 3.79 -2.43
N ASN A 47 -10.66 4.77 -3.32
CA ASN A 47 -11.53 5.94 -3.24
C ASN A 47 -11.42 6.64 -1.87
N ALA A 48 -12.48 6.65 -1.06
CA ALA A 48 -12.50 7.24 0.29
C ALA A 48 -12.35 6.21 1.42
N GLU A 49 -11.89 4.99 1.12
CA GLU A 49 -11.83 3.89 2.07
C GLU A 49 -10.40 3.38 2.27
N ILE A 50 -10.06 3.06 3.52
CA ILE A 50 -8.79 2.43 3.92
C ILE A 50 -9.11 1.14 4.67
N TRP A 51 -8.39 0.07 4.36
CA TRP A 51 -8.40 -1.18 5.11
C TRP A 51 -7.06 -1.33 5.80
N ASP A 52 -7.09 -1.69 7.08
CA ASP A 52 -5.87 -2.00 7.82
C ASP A 52 -5.41 -3.44 7.59
N VAL A 53 -4.22 -3.78 8.10
CA VAL A 53 -3.64 -5.14 8.04
C VAL A 53 -4.46 -6.20 8.78
N GLU A 54 -5.44 -5.79 9.59
CA GLU A 54 -6.38 -6.67 10.29
C GLU A 54 -7.72 -6.79 9.55
N GLY A 55 -7.85 -6.16 8.36
CA GLY A 55 -9.04 -6.19 7.52
C GLY A 55 -10.15 -5.21 7.93
N ARG A 56 -9.93 -4.35 8.92
CA ARG A 56 -10.92 -3.34 9.35
C ARG A 56 -10.99 -2.22 8.33
N ARG A 57 -12.21 -1.83 7.95
CA ARG A 57 -12.48 -0.75 6.98
C ARG A 57 -12.76 0.58 7.69
N TYR A 58 -12.15 1.63 7.20
CA TYR A 58 -12.27 3.01 7.67
C TYR A 58 -12.69 3.93 6.52
N ILE A 59 -13.47 4.96 6.83
CA ILE A 59 -13.75 6.06 5.90
C ILE A 59 -12.71 7.15 6.12
N ASP A 60 -11.95 7.48 5.08
CA ASP A 60 -10.87 8.46 5.13
C ASP A 60 -11.40 9.88 4.89
N PHE A 61 -11.48 10.67 5.97
CA PHE A 61 -11.80 12.10 5.94
C PHE A 61 -10.56 12.99 5.93
N ALA A 62 -9.35 12.41 6.01
CA ALA A 62 -8.09 13.17 6.00
C ALA A 62 -7.54 13.33 4.57
N ALA A 63 -7.86 12.39 3.67
CA ALA A 63 -7.37 12.35 2.30
C ALA A 63 -5.83 12.49 2.20
N GLY A 64 -5.12 11.90 3.17
CA GLY A 64 -3.66 12.00 3.27
C GLY A 64 -3.14 13.43 3.33
N ILE A 65 -3.77 14.29 4.15
CA ILE A 65 -3.50 15.74 4.19
C ILE A 65 -3.84 16.40 2.85
N ALA A 66 -5.07 16.17 2.38
CA ALA A 66 -5.62 16.72 1.13
C ALA A 66 -4.82 16.41 -0.16
N VAL A 67 -4.05 15.32 -0.16
CA VAL A 67 -3.24 14.89 -1.31
C VAL A 67 -4.08 14.05 -2.27
N VAL A 68 -4.84 13.07 -1.77
CA VAL A 68 -5.58 12.13 -2.62
C VAL A 68 -6.97 12.65 -3.00
N ASN A 69 -7.04 13.85 -3.57
CA ASN A 69 -8.30 14.51 -3.92
C ASN A 69 -9.14 13.76 -4.97
N THR A 70 -8.51 12.94 -5.81
CA THR A 70 -9.20 12.08 -6.79
C THR A 70 -9.61 10.72 -6.20
N GLY A 71 -9.40 10.53 -4.90
CA GLY A 71 -9.55 9.26 -4.20
C GLY A 71 -8.29 8.39 -4.29
N HIS A 72 -8.14 7.50 -3.30
CA HIS A 72 -7.11 6.47 -3.33
C HIS A 72 -7.25 5.60 -4.59
N ARG A 73 -6.13 5.35 -5.28
CA ARG A 73 -6.06 4.46 -6.46
C ARG A 73 -7.06 4.77 -7.59
N HIS A 74 -7.29 6.04 -7.92
CA HIS A 74 -8.15 6.40 -9.05
C HIS A 74 -7.75 5.64 -10.35
N PRO A 75 -8.67 4.94 -11.06
CA PRO A 75 -8.32 4.03 -12.15
C PRO A 75 -7.45 4.65 -13.24
N LYS A 76 -7.76 5.88 -13.66
CA LYS A 76 -6.96 6.59 -14.68
C LYS A 76 -5.51 6.86 -14.23
N VAL A 77 -5.29 7.12 -12.95
CA VAL A 77 -3.95 7.38 -12.40
C VAL A 77 -3.16 6.07 -12.33
N ILE A 78 -3.79 5.01 -11.83
CA ILE A 78 -3.16 3.68 -11.76
C ILE A 78 -2.74 3.19 -13.15
N GLU A 79 -3.61 3.28 -14.14
CA GLU A 79 -3.28 2.82 -15.49
C GLU A 79 -2.17 3.67 -16.14
N ALA A 80 -2.18 5.00 -15.94
CA ALA A 80 -1.10 5.86 -16.42
C ALA A 80 0.26 5.54 -15.78
N VAL A 81 0.29 5.30 -14.46
CA VAL A 81 1.52 4.93 -13.74
C VAL A 81 2.05 3.58 -14.22
N LYS A 82 1.20 2.55 -14.35
CA LYS A 82 1.61 1.23 -14.86
C LYS A 82 2.19 1.33 -16.27
N ALA A 83 1.47 1.99 -17.18
CA ALA A 83 1.92 2.14 -18.56
C ALA A 83 3.27 2.87 -18.67
N GLN A 84 3.56 3.82 -17.78
CA GLN A 84 4.86 4.48 -17.74
C GLN A 84 5.95 3.58 -17.14
N LEU A 85 5.64 2.82 -16.09
CA LEU A 85 6.58 1.89 -15.47
C LEU A 85 7.02 0.77 -16.42
N ASP A 86 6.15 0.35 -17.34
CA ASP A 86 6.49 -0.61 -18.40
C ASP A 86 7.50 -0.03 -19.42
N ARG A 87 7.70 1.30 -19.45
CA ARG A 87 8.65 1.98 -20.34
C ARG A 87 9.95 2.32 -19.62
N PHE A 88 9.87 3.12 -18.55
CA PHE A 88 11.00 3.52 -17.71
C PHE A 88 10.51 4.31 -16.49
N SER A 89 11.30 4.29 -15.42
CA SER A 89 11.07 5.12 -14.22
C SER A 89 11.84 6.45 -14.26
N HIS A 90 13.05 6.47 -14.81
CA HIS A 90 13.90 7.66 -14.85
C HIS A 90 14.98 7.54 -15.94
N THR A 91 15.14 8.57 -16.76
CA THR A 91 16.19 8.66 -17.79
C THR A 91 17.10 9.88 -17.63
N CYS A 92 16.89 10.70 -16.58
CA CYS A 92 17.43 12.04 -16.43
C CYS A 92 17.14 12.92 -17.65
N HIS A 93 16.12 13.77 -17.56
CA HIS A 93 15.62 14.56 -18.71
C HIS A 93 16.72 15.37 -19.43
N GLN A 94 17.71 15.88 -18.70
CA GLN A 94 18.84 16.62 -19.28
C GLN A 94 19.81 15.74 -20.08
N VAL A 95 19.89 14.44 -19.79
CA VAL A 95 20.82 13.50 -20.42
C VAL A 95 20.14 12.74 -21.56
N VAL A 96 18.91 12.26 -21.33
CA VAL A 96 18.11 11.54 -22.34
C VAL A 96 16.65 12.02 -22.28
N PRO A 97 16.22 12.92 -23.19
CA PRO A 97 14.85 13.42 -23.25
C PRO A 97 13.88 12.36 -23.81
N TYR A 98 12.59 12.47 -23.44
CA TYR A 98 11.50 11.57 -23.80
C TYR A 98 10.18 12.32 -24.05
#